data_AF-A0A8J5XXT2-F1
#
_entry.id   AF-A0A8J5XXT2-F1
#
_cell.length_a   1.000
_cell.length_b   1.000
_cell.length_c   1.000
_cell.angle_alpha   90.00
_cell.angle_beta   90.00
_cell.angle_gamma   90.00
#
_symmetry.space_group_name_H-M   'P 1'
#
loop_
_entity.id
_entity.type
_entity.pdbx_description
1 polymer ?
#
loop_
_entity_poly.entity_id
_entity_poly.type
_entity_poly.pdbx_seq_one_letter_code
_entity_poly.pdbx_strand_id
1 'polypeptide(L)'
;MVAGVFLLVLGTEHVISLTQQNFEQRTAKDKWLLNFHAPWCAHCKRLAPVFEKVAAHFAADRSSGVHVAKIDATVETEIAERFGISGYPSIILYQGGDVYHHKGSRTFEDIVRFVERHKPKGAPSTGSAHGAGATSAQLAAAGERALAAVHQLRDYVREVFTSLSIAQVAWSYWRFGASLSSLIFIAIASVQFVDRPRQE
;
A
#
# COMPACT_ATOMS: atom_id res chain seq x y z
N MET A 1 -2.53 -2.82 -40.85
CA MET A 1 -3.30 -3.83 -40.11
C MET A 1 -2.62 -4.03 -38.76
N VAL A 2 -3.30 -3.60 -37.69
CA VAL A 2 -3.07 -3.82 -36.24
C VAL A 2 -1.62 -4.00 -35.77
N ALA A 3 -1.00 -2.88 -35.38
CA ALA A 3 0.01 -2.90 -34.33
C ALA A 3 -0.67 -3.40 -33.04
N GLY A 4 -0.32 -4.60 -32.62
CA GLY A 4 -0.81 -5.19 -31.38
C GLY A 4 -0.45 -4.29 -30.21
N VAL A 5 -1.47 -3.66 -29.63
CA VAL A 5 -1.41 -3.16 -28.25
C VAL A 5 -1.31 -4.40 -27.38
N PHE A 6 -0.09 -4.88 -27.20
CA PHE A 6 0.25 -5.83 -26.15
C PHE A 6 0.13 -5.05 -24.84
N LEU A 7 -1.10 -4.95 -24.35
CA LEU A 7 -1.42 -4.42 -23.04
C LEU A 7 -0.64 -5.29 -22.05
N LEU A 8 0.51 -4.78 -21.61
CA LEU A 8 1.23 -5.27 -20.44
C LEU A 8 0.28 -5.08 -19.26
N VAL A 9 -0.59 -6.08 -19.03
CA VAL A 9 -1.19 -6.31 -17.73
C VAL A 9 0.01 -6.61 -16.84
N LEU A 10 0.51 -5.59 -16.16
CA LEU A 10 1.37 -5.76 -14.99
C LEU A 10 0.49 -6.47 -13.96
N GLY A 11 0.43 -7.80 -14.07
CA GLY A 11 -0.18 -8.65 -13.07
C GLY A 11 0.61 -8.44 -11.79
N THR A 12 0.05 -7.66 -10.87
CA THR A 12 0.58 -7.57 -9.52
C THR A 12 0.31 -8.92 -8.86
N GLU A 13 1.26 -9.86 -8.95
CA GLU A 13 1.24 -11.04 -8.09
C GLU A 13 1.33 -10.54 -6.64
N HIS A 14 0.17 -10.43 -5.98
CA HIS A 14 0.08 -10.01 -4.58
C HIS A 14 0.53 -11.12 -3.62
N VAL A 15 0.69 -12.35 -4.12
CA VAL A 15 1.14 -13.51 -3.35
C VAL A 15 2.66 -13.60 -3.43
N ILE A 16 3.33 -13.31 -2.31
CA ILE A 16 4.80 -13.30 -2.22
C ILE A 16 5.32 -14.74 -2.07
N SER A 17 6.37 -15.10 -2.81
CA SER A 17 7.05 -16.39 -2.58
C SER A 17 8.07 -16.24 -1.46
N LEU A 18 7.90 -17.00 -0.37
CA LEU A 18 8.87 -17.03 0.72
C LEU A 18 9.75 -18.30 0.61
N THR A 19 11.02 -18.13 0.91
CA THR A 19 12.07 -19.17 0.91
C THR A 19 12.89 -19.06 2.19
N GLN A 20 13.67 -20.08 2.54
CA GLN A 20 14.58 -20.08 3.70
C GLN A 20 15.44 -18.81 3.78
N GLN A 21 15.90 -18.30 2.64
CA GLN A 21 16.78 -17.13 2.59
C GLN A 21 16.09 -15.82 2.97
N ASN A 22 14.79 -15.69 2.70
CA ASN A 22 14.07 -14.42 2.86
C ASN A 22 13.02 -14.44 3.98
N PHE A 23 12.74 -15.62 4.56
CA PHE A 23 11.67 -15.81 5.51
C PHE A 23 11.84 -14.93 6.76
N GLU A 24 13.00 -15.02 7.42
CA GLU A 24 13.25 -14.28 8.67
C GLU A 24 13.23 -12.76 8.45
N GLN A 25 13.88 -12.30 7.38
CA GLN A 25 13.98 -10.87 7.07
C GLN A 25 12.60 -10.26 6.82
N ARG A 26 11.72 -10.97 6.11
CA ARG A 26 10.39 -10.47 5.73
C ARG A 26 9.35 -10.64 6.83
N THR A 27 9.47 -11.67 7.65
CA THR A 27 8.42 -12.03 8.62
C THR A 27 8.64 -11.48 10.03
N ALA A 28 9.69 -10.67 10.24
CA ALA A 28 10.07 -10.17 11.55
C ALA A 28 9.07 -9.20 12.22
N LYS A 29 8.32 -8.40 11.44
CA LYS A 29 7.50 -7.30 11.97
C LYS A 29 6.02 -7.41 11.59
N ASP A 30 5.77 -7.68 10.32
CA ASP A 30 4.43 -7.64 9.77
C ASP A 30 3.69 -8.96 9.98
N LYS A 31 2.39 -8.94 9.68
CA LYS A 31 1.52 -10.11 9.79
C LYS A 31 1.48 -10.86 8.47
N TRP A 32 1.72 -12.17 8.50
CA TRP A 32 1.85 -12.98 7.29
C TRP A 32 0.83 -14.11 7.25
N LEU A 33 0.02 -14.14 6.20
CA LEU A 33 -0.82 -15.28 5.85
C LEU A 33 -0.05 -16.18 4.90
N LEU A 34 0.36 -17.34 5.39
CA LEU A 34 1.20 -18.32 4.72
C LEU A 34 0.35 -19.46 4.17
N ASN A 35 0.56 -19.83 2.90
CA ASN A 35 0.04 -21.05 2.30
C ASN A 35 1.19 -22.01 1.97
N PHE A 36 1.30 -23.06 2.76
CA PHE A 36 2.20 -24.17 2.51
C PHE A 36 1.56 -25.12 1.49
N HIS A 37 2.18 -25.21 0.31
CA HIS A 37 1.67 -25.98 -0.81
C HIS A 37 2.71 -26.93 -1.38
N ALA A 38 2.22 -27.86 -2.21
CA ALA A 38 3.04 -28.67 -3.10
C ALA A 38 2.57 -28.46 -4.55
N PRO A 39 3.48 -28.34 -5.53
CA PRO A 39 3.14 -27.96 -6.91
C PRO A 39 2.29 -29.02 -7.63
N TRP A 40 2.41 -30.28 -7.23
CA TRP A 40 1.65 -31.40 -7.78
C TRP A 40 0.29 -31.61 -7.10
N CYS A 41 0.01 -30.94 -5.98
CA CYS A 41 -1.22 -31.19 -5.21
C CYS A 41 -2.45 -30.55 -5.86
N ALA A 42 -3.44 -31.37 -6.22
CA ALA A 42 -4.69 -30.92 -6.84
C ALA A 42 -5.51 -29.97 -5.93
N HIS A 43 -5.51 -30.19 -4.62
CA HIS A 43 -6.21 -29.30 -3.67
C HIS A 43 -5.53 -27.93 -3.57
N CYS A 44 -4.20 -27.87 -3.68
CA CYS A 44 -3.46 -26.61 -3.72
C CYS A 44 -3.79 -25.82 -4.99
N LYS A 45 -3.85 -26.48 -6.16
CA LYS A 45 -4.22 -25.83 -7.43
C LYS A 45 -5.62 -25.21 -7.38
N ARG A 46 -6.58 -25.86 -6.72
CA ARG A 46 -7.93 -25.30 -6.52
C ARG A 46 -7.97 -24.11 -5.54
N LEU A 47 -7.08 -24.10 -4.55
CA LEU A 47 -6.99 -23.01 -3.59
C LEU A 47 -6.31 -21.76 -4.17
N ALA A 48 -5.34 -21.92 -5.08
CA ALA A 48 -4.55 -20.83 -5.66
C ALA A 48 -5.37 -19.60 -6.08
N PRO A 49 -6.43 -19.71 -6.92
CA PRO A 49 -7.21 -18.54 -7.33
C PRO A 49 -7.99 -17.87 -6.19
N VAL A 50 -8.37 -18.62 -5.15
CA VAL A 50 -9.00 -18.05 -3.95
C VAL A 50 -7.97 -17.29 -3.13
N PHE A 51 -6.77 -17.87 -2.99
CA PHE A 51 -5.68 -17.28 -2.22
C PHE A 51 -5.15 -16.00 -2.86
N GLU A 52 -5.11 -15.93 -4.20
CA GLU A 52 -4.81 -14.70 -4.95
C GLU A 52 -5.83 -13.59 -4.69
N LYS A 53 -7.13 -13.92 -4.63
CA LYS A 53 -8.17 -12.94 -4.26
C LYS A 53 -7.98 -12.42 -2.84
N VAL A 54 -7.62 -13.30 -1.90
CA VAL A 54 -7.30 -12.92 -0.52
C VAL A 54 -6.09 -11.97 -0.50
N ALA A 55 -5.04 -12.26 -1.28
CA ALA A 55 -3.88 -11.40 -1.41
C ALA A 55 -4.21 -10.03 -1.98
N ALA A 56 -5.03 -9.97 -3.03
CA ALA A 56 -5.49 -8.71 -3.62
C ALA A 56 -6.32 -7.89 -2.62
N HIS A 57 -7.19 -8.55 -1.82
CA HIS A 57 -8.00 -7.89 -0.80
C HIS A 57 -7.13 -7.19 0.26
N PHE A 58 -6.14 -7.88 0.83
CA PHE A 58 -5.24 -7.28 1.83
C PHE A 58 -4.23 -6.29 1.22
N ALA A 59 -3.85 -6.46 -0.05
CA ALA A 59 -3.01 -5.50 -0.74
C ALA A 59 -3.73 -4.17 -1.03
N ALA A 60 -5.06 -4.21 -1.23
CA ALA A 60 -5.88 -3.03 -1.43
C ALA A 60 -6.00 -2.17 -0.15
N ASP A 61 -6.01 -2.81 1.03
CA ASP A 61 -5.97 -2.13 2.32
C ASP A 61 -4.60 -2.27 3.01
N ARG A 62 -3.69 -1.34 2.66
CA ARG A 62 -2.35 -1.29 3.27
C ARG A 62 -2.36 -1.04 4.78
N SER A 63 -3.45 -0.50 5.34
CA SER A 63 -3.55 -0.26 6.79
C SER A 63 -3.69 -1.55 7.59
N SER A 64 -4.09 -2.65 6.93
CA SER A 64 -4.22 -3.97 7.55
C SER A 64 -2.87 -4.55 8.00
N GLY A 65 -1.76 -4.16 7.35
CA GLY A 65 -0.42 -4.70 7.63
C GLY A 65 -0.31 -6.22 7.37
N VAL A 66 -1.21 -6.78 6.56
CA VAL A 66 -1.24 -8.20 6.23
C VAL A 66 -0.57 -8.44 4.88
N HIS A 67 0.47 -9.28 4.89
CA HIS A 67 1.08 -9.82 3.69
C HIS A 67 0.63 -11.25 3.46
N VAL A 68 0.48 -11.63 2.19
CA VAL A 68 0.04 -12.97 1.81
C VAL A 68 1.15 -13.64 1.03
N ALA A 69 1.50 -14.87 1.42
CA ALA A 69 2.63 -15.59 0.86
C ALA A 69 2.35 -17.07 0.58
N LYS A 70 3.05 -17.60 -0.41
CA LYS A 70 3.12 -19.02 -0.76
C LYS A 70 4.50 -19.56 -0.41
N ILE A 71 4.54 -20.79 0.09
CA ILE A 71 5.76 -21.52 0.42
C ILE A 71 5.62 -22.91 -0.19
N ASP A 72 6.60 -23.29 -1.03
CA ASP A 72 6.69 -24.66 -1.51
C ASP A 72 7.32 -25.53 -0.42
N ALA A 73 6.45 -26.22 0.32
CA ALA A 73 6.86 -27.06 1.44
C ALA A 73 7.57 -28.35 1.01
N THR A 74 7.65 -28.63 -0.30
CA THR A 74 8.42 -29.76 -0.84
C THR A 74 9.90 -29.42 -1.05
N VAL A 75 10.22 -28.13 -1.16
CA VAL A 75 11.58 -27.62 -1.30
C VAL A 75 12.05 -27.01 0.03
N GLU A 76 11.20 -26.18 0.65
CA GLU A 76 11.49 -25.44 1.87
C GLU A 76 11.16 -26.27 3.12
N THR A 77 11.77 -27.45 3.23
CA THR A 77 11.42 -28.46 4.26
C THR A 77 11.65 -27.97 5.69
N GLU A 78 12.74 -27.24 5.95
CA GLU A 78 13.04 -26.70 7.28
C GLU A 78 11.96 -25.73 7.79
N ILE A 79 11.42 -24.87 6.90
CA ILE A 79 10.30 -24.00 7.25
C ILE A 79 9.06 -24.85 7.50
N ALA A 80 8.77 -25.83 6.63
CA ALA A 80 7.61 -26.70 6.79
C ALA A 80 7.64 -27.46 8.13
N GLU A 81 8.80 -27.98 8.54
CA GLU A 81 9.00 -28.66 9.82
C GLU A 81 8.81 -27.72 11.01
N ARG A 82 9.39 -26.52 10.96
CA ARG A 82 9.23 -25.49 12.01
C ARG A 82 7.77 -25.15 12.27
N PHE A 83 6.96 -25.12 11.22
CA PHE A 83 5.52 -24.83 11.29
C PHE A 83 4.64 -26.08 11.46
N GLY A 84 5.23 -27.27 11.64
CA GLY A 84 4.50 -28.52 11.87
C GLY A 84 3.61 -28.94 10.70
N ILE A 85 4.03 -28.67 9.46
CA ILE A 85 3.25 -28.95 8.26
C ILE A 85 3.33 -30.43 7.92
N SER A 86 2.20 -31.14 8.08
CA SER A 86 2.06 -32.57 7.75
C SER A 86 1.21 -32.85 6.51
N GLY A 87 0.61 -31.81 5.91
CA GLY A 87 -0.27 -31.98 4.76
C GLY A 87 -0.56 -30.68 4.02
N TYR A 88 -1.10 -30.81 2.80
CA TYR A 88 -1.29 -29.68 1.88
C TYR A 88 -2.73 -29.56 1.38
N PRO A 89 -3.21 -28.34 1.10
CA PRO A 89 -2.63 -27.06 1.53
C PRO A 89 -2.86 -26.82 3.03
N SER A 90 -1.87 -26.21 3.68
CA SER A 90 -1.94 -25.74 5.07
C SER A 90 -1.85 -24.23 5.10
N ILE A 91 -2.86 -23.57 5.66
CA ILE A 91 -2.94 -22.11 5.78
C ILE A 91 -2.63 -21.73 7.23
N ILE A 92 -1.62 -20.88 7.39
CA ILE A 92 -1.14 -20.42 8.69
C ILE A 92 -1.11 -18.90 8.71
N LEU A 93 -1.50 -18.34 9.84
CA LEU A 93 -1.21 -16.94 10.14
C LEU A 93 -0.02 -16.86 11.09
N TYR A 94 0.98 -16.11 10.68
CA TYR A 94 2.21 -15.88 11.44
C TYR A 94 2.33 -14.40 11.81
N GLN A 95 2.60 -14.12 13.08
CA GLN A 95 2.81 -12.76 13.56
C GLN A 95 3.69 -12.74 14.80
N GLY A 96 4.87 -12.12 14.71
CA GLY A 96 5.74 -11.89 15.87
C GLY A 96 6.09 -13.17 16.64
N GLY A 97 6.22 -14.30 15.94
CA GLY A 97 6.47 -15.62 16.55
C GLY A 97 5.21 -16.44 16.87
N ASP A 98 4.04 -15.80 16.97
CA ASP A 98 2.77 -16.51 17.17
C ASP A 98 2.33 -17.20 15.87
N VAL A 99 1.86 -18.44 16.00
CA VAL A 99 1.42 -19.30 14.89
C VAL A 99 -0.03 -19.71 15.09
N TYR A 100 -0.89 -19.41 14.12
CA TYR A 100 -2.30 -19.80 14.14
C TYR A 100 -2.64 -20.63 12.91
N HIS A 101 -3.14 -21.85 13.11
CA HIS A 101 -3.56 -22.72 12.01
C HIS A 101 -5.01 -22.46 11.64
N HIS A 102 -5.26 -22.21 10.36
CA HIS A 102 -6.63 -22.12 9.86
C HIS A 102 -7.24 -23.52 9.74
N LYS A 103 -8.36 -23.74 10.44
CA LYS A 103 -9.12 -25.00 10.43
C LYS A 103 -10.49 -24.88 9.74
N GLY A 104 -10.83 -23.68 9.27
CA GLY A 104 -12.12 -23.40 8.61
C GLY A 104 -12.15 -23.83 7.14
N SER A 105 -13.21 -23.44 6.43
CA SER A 105 -13.29 -23.72 5.00
C SER A 105 -12.25 -22.91 4.22
N ARG A 106 -11.93 -23.37 3.02
CA ARG A 106 -10.94 -22.75 2.13
C ARG A 106 -11.56 -21.72 1.19
N THR A 107 -12.67 -21.09 1.60
CA THR A 107 -13.32 -20.01 0.85
C THR A 107 -12.67 -18.67 1.17
N PHE A 108 -12.90 -17.69 0.31
CA PHE A 108 -12.38 -16.33 0.49
C PHE A 108 -12.83 -15.74 1.83
N GLU A 109 -14.13 -15.83 2.13
CA GLU A 109 -14.76 -15.22 3.30
C GLU A 109 -14.23 -15.81 4.60
N ASP A 110 -14.03 -17.13 4.65
CA ASP A 110 -13.54 -17.80 5.86
C ASP A 110 -12.08 -17.48 6.14
N ILE A 111 -11.25 -17.37 5.09
CA ILE A 111 -9.84 -17.01 5.22
C ILE A 111 -9.71 -15.54 5.66
N VAL A 112 -10.44 -14.61 5.03
CA VAL A 112 -10.44 -13.20 5.42
C VAL A 112 -10.87 -13.06 6.88
N ARG A 113 -12.00 -13.67 7.25
CA ARG A 113 -12.50 -13.65 8.63
C ARG A 113 -11.49 -14.26 9.61
N PHE A 114 -10.77 -15.31 9.20
CA PHE A 114 -9.72 -15.92 10.02
C PHE A 114 -8.58 -14.94 10.31
N VAL A 115 -8.12 -14.22 9.28
CA VAL A 115 -7.09 -13.18 9.44
C VAL A 115 -7.60 -12.06 10.35
N GLU A 116 -8.81 -11.55 10.11
CA GLU A 116 -9.37 -10.42 10.86
C GLU A 116 -9.58 -10.72 12.35
N ARG A 117 -9.90 -11.98 12.71
CA ARG A 117 -10.05 -12.39 14.12
C ARG A 117 -8.75 -12.28 14.92
N HIS A 118 -7.59 -12.40 14.28
CA HIS A 118 -6.29 -12.44 14.94
C HIS A 118 -5.55 -11.11 14.74
N LYS A 119 -6.12 -10.00 15.21
CA LYS A 119 -5.49 -8.68 15.09
C LYS A 119 -4.13 -8.62 15.81
N PRO A 120 -3.17 -7.82 15.31
CA PRO A 120 -1.91 -7.57 16.02
C PRO A 120 -2.14 -7.23 17.48
N LYS A 121 -1.36 -7.84 18.39
CA LYS A 121 -1.29 -7.46 19.82
C LYS A 121 -0.72 -6.04 20.07
N GLY A 122 -0.73 -5.16 19.08
CA GLY A 122 -0.27 -3.77 19.16
C GLY A 122 -1.04 -2.80 18.27
N ALA A 123 -2.16 -3.21 17.67
CA ALA A 123 -3.08 -2.24 17.10
C ALA A 123 -3.84 -1.58 18.26
N PRO A 124 -3.95 -0.23 18.33
CA PRO A 124 -4.83 0.40 19.29
C PRO A 124 -6.25 -0.10 19.02
N SER A 125 -6.74 -1.02 19.85
CA SER A 125 -8.13 -1.39 19.87
C SER A 125 -8.90 -0.15 20.33
N THR A 126 -9.51 0.56 19.40
CA THR A 126 -10.62 1.46 19.69
C THR A 126 -11.73 0.62 20.30
N GLY A 127 -11.70 0.48 21.62
CA GLY A 127 -12.65 -0.30 22.40
C GLY A 127 -12.03 -0.86 23.68
N SER A 128 -12.26 -0.15 24.78
CA SER A 128 -11.96 -0.51 26.17
C SER A 128 -10.52 -0.30 26.65
N ALA A 129 -10.15 0.97 26.82
CA ALA A 129 -9.15 1.37 27.82
C ALA A 129 -9.87 1.62 29.14
N HIS A 130 -10.01 0.58 29.96
CA HIS A 130 -10.11 0.79 31.40
C HIS A 130 -8.71 1.16 31.91
N GLY A 131 -8.51 2.44 32.24
CA GLY A 131 -7.52 2.86 33.23
C GLY A 131 -6.23 3.51 32.71
N ALA A 132 -6.33 4.69 32.10
CA ALA A 132 -5.38 5.81 32.28
C ALA A 132 -5.98 7.07 31.64
N GLY A 133 -6.58 7.94 32.46
CA GLY A 133 -7.22 9.17 31.98
C GLY A 133 -6.19 10.16 31.43
N ALA A 134 -6.02 10.20 30.11
CA ALA A 134 -5.46 11.38 29.46
C ALA A 134 -6.48 12.53 29.59
N THR A 135 -6.04 13.65 30.14
CA THR A 135 -6.89 14.83 30.29
C THR A 135 -7.30 15.37 28.91
N SER A 136 -8.45 16.05 28.82
CA SER A 136 -8.90 16.71 27.59
C SER A 136 -7.86 17.68 27.02
N ALA A 137 -7.03 18.28 27.89
CA ALA A 137 -5.89 19.10 27.50
C ALA A 137 -4.77 18.30 26.79
N GLN A 138 -4.49 17.07 27.24
CA GLN A 138 -3.50 16.20 26.59
C GLN A 138 -4.00 15.69 25.23
N LEU A 139 -5.30 15.43 25.10
CA LEU A 139 -5.94 15.05 23.84
C LEU A 139 -6.00 16.24 22.85
N ALA A 140 -6.30 17.45 23.32
CA ALA A 140 -6.25 18.66 22.51
C ALA A 140 -4.83 18.96 22.02
N ALA A 141 -3.83 18.89 22.91
CA ALA A 141 -2.43 19.09 22.56
C ALA A 141 -1.87 18.01 21.62
N ALA A 142 -2.36 16.77 21.70
CA ALA A 142 -2.01 15.73 20.74
C ALA A 142 -2.66 15.98 19.37
N GLY A 143 -3.93 16.43 19.35
CA GLY A 143 -4.65 16.78 18.13
C GLY A 143 -4.03 17.96 17.38
N GLU A 144 -3.64 19.03 18.08
CA GLU A 144 -2.97 20.19 17.49
C GLU A 144 -1.60 19.82 16.89
N ARG A 145 -0.82 18.96 17.57
CA ARG A 145 0.45 18.46 17.04
C ARG A 145 0.28 17.59 15.81
N ALA A 146 -0.74 16.71 15.80
CA ALA A 146 -1.06 15.90 14.64
C ALA A 146 -1.50 16.75 13.44
N LEU A 147 -2.35 17.76 13.67
CA LEU A 147 -2.78 18.69 12.63
C LEU A 147 -1.62 19.53 12.09
N ALA A 148 -0.71 19.98 12.95
CA ALA A 148 0.50 20.70 12.55
C ALA A 148 1.40 19.83 11.66
N ALA A 149 1.59 18.54 11.99
CA ALA A 149 2.37 17.62 11.17
C ALA A 149 1.74 17.39 9.78
N VAL A 150 0.41 17.27 9.71
CA VAL A 150 -0.32 17.17 8.42
C VAL A 150 -0.19 18.45 7.61
N HIS A 151 -0.28 19.62 8.25
CA HIS A 151 -0.08 20.91 7.60
C HIS A 151 1.35 21.06 7.06
N GLN A 152 2.36 20.66 7.84
CA GLN A 152 3.76 20.70 7.43
C GLN A 152 4.03 19.80 6.22
N LEU A 153 3.45 18.59 6.18
CA LEU A 153 3.55 17.70 5.03
C LEU A 153 2.84 18.28 3.80
N ARG A 154 1.64 18.84 3.97
CA ARG A 154 0.90 19.50 2.89
C ARG A 154 1.69 20.66 2.29
N ASP A 155 2.30 21.48 3.13
CA ASP A 155 3.06 22.66 2.71
C ASP A 155 4.37 22.24 2.01
N TYR A 156 5.04 21.20 2.50
CA TYR A 156 6.18 20.58 1.82
C TYR A 156 5.81 20.01 0.44
N VAL A 157 4.70 19.27 0.34
CA VAL A 157 4.21 18.72 -0.93
C VAL A 157 3.86 19.85 -1.91
N ARG A 158 3.26 20.94 -1.43
CA ARG A 158 2.98 22.12 -2.25
C ARG A 158 4.27 22.76 -2.74
N GLU A 159 5.26 22.93 -1.87
CA GLU A 159 6.55 23.53 -2.22
C GLU A 159 7.29 22.69 -3.28
N VAL A 160 7.32 21.36 -3.11
CA VAL A 160 7.86 20.42 -4.10
C VAL A 160 7.11 20.56 -5.43
N PHE A 161 5.78 20.60 -5.41
CA PHE A 161 4.99 20.73 -6.63
C PHE A 161 5.18 22.08 -7.33
N THR A 162 5.34 23.17 -6.58
CA THR A 162 5.66 24.50 -7.14
C THR A 162 7.10 24.59 -7.64
N SER A 163 8.05 23.90 -7.00
CA SER A 163 9.43 23.86 -7.48
C SER A 163 9.55 23.10 -8.82
N LEU A 164 8.76 22.03 -8.97
CA LEU A 164 8.65 21.28 -10.22
C LEU A 164 7.93 22.06 -11.32
N SER A 165 6.89 22.84 -10.98
CA SER A 165 6.21 23.67 -11.97
C SER A 165 7.07 24.84 -12.44
N ILE A 166 7.81 25.50 -11.54
CA ILE A 166 8.78 26.55 -11.90
C ILE A 166 9.92 25.94 -12.71
N ALA A 167 10.41 24.74 -12.38
CA ALA A 167 11.41 24.06 -13.18
C ALA A 167 10.89 23.67 -14.58
N GLN A 168 9.63 23.24 -14.71
CA GLN A 168 9.02 22.95 -16.02
C GLN A 168 8.76 24.21 -16.84
N VAL A 169 8.34 25.30 -16.21
CA VAL A 169 8.16 26.60 -16.87
C VAL A 169 9.52 27.17 -17.26
N ALA A 170 10.51 27.19 -16.37
CA ALA A 170 11.87 27.63 -16.66
C ALA A 170 12.56 26.76 -17.72
N TRP A 171 12.36 25.44 -17.69
CA TRP A 171 12.83 24.53 -18.74
C TRP A 171 12.13 24.82 -20.07
N SER A 172 10.83 25.10 -20.06
CA SER A 172 10.11 25.53 -21.27
C SER A 172 10.62 26.88 -21.77
N TYR A 173 10.86 27.86 -20.91
CA TYR A 173 11.38 29.18 -21.26
C TYR A 173 12.85 29.13 -21.75
N TRP A 174 13.67 28.22 -21.22
CA TRP A 174 15.05 28.02 -21.68
C TRP A 174 15.11 27.19 -22.97
N ARG A 175 14.31 26.10 -23.07
CA ARG A 175 14.16 25.26 -24.27
C ARG A 175 13.59 26.03 -25.46
N PHE A 176 12.71 26.99 -25.20
CA PHE A 176 12.15 27.93 -26.19
C PHE A 176 12.79 29.33 -26.10
N GLY A 177 14.03 29.41 -25.62
CA GLY A 177 14.80 30.64 -25.64
C GLY A 177 14.92 31.18 -27.06
N ALA A 178 14.43 32.42 -27.23
CA ALA A 178 14.60 33.30 -28.40
C ALA A 178 13.69 33.12 -29.63
N SER A 179 12.35 33.06 -29.47
CA SER A 179 11.46 33.44 -30.59
C SER A 179 10.05 33.96 -30.25
N LEU A 180 9.75 34.33 -28.99
CA LEU A 180 8.39 34.78 -28.61
C LEU A 180 8.34 36.01 -27.69
N SER A 181 9.41 36.82 -27.66
CA SER A 181 9.37 38.17 -27.07
C SER A 181 8.49 39.15 -27.86
N SER A 182 7.95 38.75 -29.01
CA SER A 182 7.12 39.61 -29.87
C SER A 182 5.61 39.36 -29.78
N LEU A 183 5.13 38.26 -29.19
CA LEU A 183 3.68 37.94 -29.18
C LEU A 183 2.99 38.04 -27.81
N ILE A 184 3.74 38.08 -26.71
CA ILE A 184 3.15 38.33 -25.37
C ILE A 184 2.96 39.84 -25.11
N PHE A 185 3.75 40.71 -25.76
CA PHE A 185 3.54 42.17 -25.70
C PHE A 185 2.30 42.66 -26.47
N ILE A 186 1.82 41.91 -27.49
CA ILE A 186 0.62 42.29 -28.25
C ILE A 186 -0.68 41.96 -27.47
N ALA A 187 -0.71 40.88 -26.69
CA ALA A 187 -1.92 40.47 -25.96
C ALA A 187 -2.18 41.26 -24.66
N ILE A 188 -1.13 41.80 -24.01
CA ILE A 188 -1.28 42.61 -22.78
C ILE A 188 -1.63 44.07 -23.10
N ALA A 189 -1.24 44.58 -24.28
CA ALA A 189 -1.59 45.94 -24.72
C ALA A 189 -3.08 46.10 -25.12
N SER A 190 -3.80 45.02 -25.43
CA SER A 190 -5.22 45.10 -25.83
C SER A 190 -6.20 45.12 -24.64
N VAL A 191 -5.76 44.73 -23.44
CA VAL A 191 -6.61 44.66 -22.24
C VAL A 191 -6.54 45.94 -21.39
N GLN A 192 -5.59 46.84 -21.64
CA GLN A 192 -5.45 48.12 -20.93
C GLN A 192 -6.06 49.32 -21.68
N PHE A 193 -6.72 49.11 -22.84
CA PHE A 193 -7.33 50.19 -23.64
C PHE A 193 -8.86 50.31 -23.49
N VAL A 194 -9.47 49.53 -22.59
CA VAL A 194 -10.88 49.68 -22.18
C VAL A 194 -10.91 49.83 -20.66
N ASP A 195 -10.39 50.96 -20.16
CA ASP A 195 -10.84 51.61 -18.91
C ASP A 195 -9.98 52.84 -18.64
N ARG A 196 -10.19 53.89 -19.43
CA ARG A 196 -9.77 55.24 -19.04
C ARG A 196 -11.01 56.01 -18.58
N PRO A 197 -11.20 56.27 -17.28
CA PRO A 197 -12.30 57.10 -16.82
C PRO A 197 -12.11 58.54 -17.31
N ARG A 198 -13.19 59.06 -17.89
CA ARG A 198 -13.36 60.46 -18.32
C ARG A 198 -13.32 61.35 -17.08
N GLN A 199 -12.39 62.30 -17.09
CA GLN A 199 -12.33 63.43 -16.14
C GLN A 199 -13.53 64.35 -16.41
N GLU A 200 -14.39 64.55 -15.41
CA GLU A 200 -14.91 65.83 -14.91
C GLU A 200 -15.24 65.68 -13.42
#